data_AF-A0A7C3YDT9-F1
#
_entry.id   AF-A0A7C3YDT9-F1
#
_cell.length_a   1.000
_cell.length_b   1.000
_cell.length_c   1.000
_cell.angle_alpha   90.00
_cell.angle_beta   90.00
_cell.angle_gamma   90.00
#
_symmetry.space_group_name_H-M   'P 1'
#
loop_
_entity.id
_entity.type
_entity.pdbx_description
1 polymer ?
#
loop_
_entity_poly.entity_id
_entity_poly.type
_entity_poly.pdbx_seq_one_letter_code
_entity_poly.pdbx_strand_id
1 'polypeptide(L)'
;QIVGDDIFVTNVRRIEMGIRKRAANAVLIKPNQVGTITETLEAIRIATRAGYSVVISHRSGETEDSFISDLSVAVRAGQIKAGAPCRGERVSKYNRLLEIEDELPDSRYYGERFFRQASL
;
A
#
# COMPACT_ATOMS: atom_id res chain seq x y z
N GLN A 1 6.14 -6.49 -11.84
CA GLN A 1 4.91 -6.52 -11.00
C GLN A 1 3.73 -6.12 -11.88
N ILE A 2 2.57 -6.77 -11.72
CA ILE A 2 1.30 -6.43 -12.38
C ILE A 2 0.34 -6.05 -11.25
N VAL A 3 0.04 -4.76 -11.14
CA VAL A 3 -0.72 -4.19 -10.02
C VAL A 3 -2.17 -3.98 -10.43
N GLY A 4 -3.10 -4.57 -9.69
CA GLY A 4 -4.53 -4.28 -9.87
C GLY A 4 -4.97 -3.06 -9.08
N ASP A 5 -5.44 -2.04 -9.79
CA ASP A 5 -6.11 -0.85 -9.23
C ASP A 5 -7.62 -0.95 -9.46
N ASP A 6 -8.15 -0.45 -10.59
CA ASP A 6 -9.59 -0.43 -10.89
C ASP A 6 -10.23 -1.83 -11.00
N ILE A 7 -9.43 -2.85 -11.30
CA ILE A 7 -9.92 -4.22 -11.34
C ILE A 7 -10.28 -4.74 -9.94
N PHE A 8 -9.63 -4.23 -8.89
CA PHE A 8 -9.77 -4.67 -7.51
C PHE A 8 -10.48 -3.65 -6.61
N VAL A 9 -10.24 -2.35 -6.82
CA VAL A 9 -10.80 -1.22 -6.07
C VAL A 9 -10.75 -1.43 -4.54
N THR A 10 -9.64 -1.97 -4.04
CA THR A 10 -9.45 -2.35 -2.62
C THR A 10 -10.52 -3.34 -2.09
N ASN A 11 -11.40 -3.87 -2.93
CA ASN A 11 -12.51 -4.72 -2.53
C ASN A 11 -12.09 -6.18 -2.40
N VAL A 12 -12.29 -6.75 -1.21
CA VAL A 12 -11.95 -8.14 -0.86
C VAL A 12 -12.43 -9.15 -1.90
N ARG A 13 -13.71 -9.12 -2.27
CA ARG A 13 -14.28 -10.11 -3.21
C ARG A 13 -13.64 -10.05 -4.59
N ARG A 14 -13.27 -8.84 -5.05
CA ARG A 14 -12.60 -8.63 -6.34
C ARG A 14 -11.15 -9.08 -6.29
N ILE A 15 -10.46 -8.83 -5.18
CA ILE A 15 -9.09 -9.31 -4.95
C ILE A 15 -9.06 -10.84 -4.97
N GLU A 16 -9.95 -11.51 -4.21
CA GLU A 16 -10.06 -12.98 -4.20
C GLU A 16 -10.38 -13.56 -5.58
N MET A 17 -11.27 -12.91 -6.33
CA MET A 17 -11.54 -13.30 -7.72
C MET A 17 -10.30 -13.13 -8.61
N GLY A 18 -9.56 -12.04 -8.45
CA GLY A 18 -8.30 -11.77 -9.14
C GLY A 18 -7.24 -12.82 -8.86
N ILE A 19 -7.09 -13.22 -7.60
CA ILE A 19 -6.19 -14.29 -7.15
C ILE A 19 -6.56 -15.61 -7.84
N ARG A 20 -7.83 -16.02 -7.75
CA ARG A 20 -8.30 -17.27 -8.39
C ARG A 20 -8.09 -17.29 -9.90
N LYS A 21 -8.27 -16.15 -10.56
CA LYS A 21 -8.08 -16.00 -12.01
C LYS A 21 -6.64 -15.71 -12.42
N ARG A 22 -5.71 -15.58 -11.46
CA ARG A 22 -4.32 -15.16 -11.69
C ARG A 22 -4.21 -13.88 -12.53
N ALA A 23 -5.07 -12.91 -12.24
CA ALA A 23 -5.21 -11.69 -13.05
C ALA A 23 -4.11 -10.64 -12.79
N ALA A 24 -3.38 -10.74 -11.67
CA ALA A 24 -2.35 -9.80 -11.24
C ALA A 24 -1.38 -10.51 -10.26
N ASN A 25 -0.40 -9.79 -9.71
CA ASN A 25 0.42 -10.26 -8.58
C ASN A 25 0.66 -9.19 -7.51
N ALA A 26 -0.07 -8.09 -7.59
CA ALA A 26 -0.07 -7.04 -6.59
C ALA A 26 -1.40 -6.29 -6.59
N VAL A 27 -1.70 -5.61 -5.49
CA VAL A 27 -2.90 -4.77 -5.33
C VAL A 27 -2.51 -3.36 -4.92
N LEU A 28 -3.16 -2.37 -5.54
CA LEU A 28 -3.12 -0.99 -5.09
C LEU A 28 -4.22 -0.78 -4.04
N ILE A 29 -3.83 -0.38 -2.83
CA ILE A 29 -4.74 -0.18 -1.69
C ILE A 29 -5.00 1.31 -1.51
N LYS A 30 -6.28 1.68 -1.56
CA LYS A 30 -6.78 3.03 -1.31
C LYS A 30 -7.86 2.92 -0.22
N PRO A 31 -7.57 3.26 1.04
CA PRO A 31 -8.49 3.01 2.16
C PRO A 31 -9.92 3.54 1.94
N ASN A 32 -10.02 4.70 1.28
CA ASN A 32 -11.30 5.32 0.98
C ASN A 32 -12.13 4.64 -0.14
N GLN A 33 -11.67 3.54 -0.73
CA GLN A 33 -12.47 2.71 -1.65
C GLN A 33 -13.32 1.66 -0.93
N VAL A 34 -12.97 1.27 0.30
CA VAL A 34 -13.74 0.32 1.12
C VAL A 34 -14.45 0.99 2.29
N GLY A 35 -13.96 2.15 2.75
CA GLY A 35 -14.68 3.04 3.67
C GLY A 35 -14.25 2.94 5.13
N THR A 36 -13.71 1.80 5.57
CA THR A 36 -13.17 1.64 6.93
C THR A 36 -11.72 1.13 6.95
N ILE A 37 -11.02 1.40 8.06
CA ILE A 37 -9.68 0.86 8.29
C ILE A 37 -9.72 -0.66 8.45
N THR A 38 -10.73 -1.21 9.12
CA THR A 38 -10.91 -2.67 9.28
C THR A 38 -11.01 -3.37 7.93
N GLU A 39 -11.82 -2.86 7.00
CA GLU A 39 -11.93 -3.46 5.66
C GLU A 39 -10.65 -3.27 4.84
N THR A 40 -9.95 -2.16 5.04
CA THR A 40 -8.64 -1.91 4.41
C THR A 40 -7.62 -2.97 4.87
N LEU A 41 -7.53 -3.21 6.18
CA LEU A 41 -6.64 -4.21 6.76
C LEU A 41 -7.02 -5.63 6.30
N GLU A 42 -8.31 -5.90 6.14
CA GLU A 42 -8.79 -7.19 5.61
C GLU A 42 -8.34 -7.41 4.15
N ALA A 43 -8.50 -6.39 3.29
CA ALA A 43 -8.05 -6.45 1.91
C ALA A 43 -6.52 -6.69 1.80
N ILE A 44 -5.74 -5.99 2.63
CA ILE A 44 -4.28 -6.17 2.74
C ILE A 44 -3.95 -7.59 3.19
N ARG A 45 -4.63 -8.10 4.21
CA ARG A 45 -4.40 -9.45 4.78
C ARG A 45 -4.68 -10.55 3.76
N ILE A 46 -5.77 -10.43 3.00
CA ILE A 46 -6.12 -11.41 1.96
C ILE A 46 -5.09 -11.40 0.83
N ALA A 47 -4.69 -10.21 0.35
CA ALA A 47 -3.69 -10.09 -0.69
C ALA A 47 -2.34 -10.68 -0.26
N THR A 48 -1.85 -10.28 0.91
CA THR A 48 -0.55 -10.75 1.44
C THR A 48 -0.52 -12.27 1.68
N ARG A 49 -1.59 -12.85 2.25
CA ARG A 49 -1.71 -14.32 2.42
C ARG A 49 -1.70 -15.09 1.11
N ALA A 50 -2.15 -14.47 0.02
CA ALA A 50 -2.12 -15.05 -1.32
C ALA A 50 -0.81 -14.79 -2.07
N GLY A 51 0.20 -14.20 -1.41
CA GLY A 51 1.49 -13.85 -2.01
C GLY A 51 1.44 -12.63 -2.93
N TYR A 52 0.36 -11.85 -2.92
CA TYR A 52 0.31 -10.59 -3.66
C TYR A 52 1.09 -9.52 -2.91
N SER A 53 1.89 -8.73 -3.63
CA SER A 53 2.46 -7.51 -3.06
C SER A 53 1.37 -6.45 -2.83
N VAL A 54 1.56 -5.62 -1.83
CA VAL A 54 0.65 -4.53 -1.48
C VAL A 54 1.33 -3.21 -1.75
N VAL A 55 0.63 -2.28 -2.41
CA VAL A 55 1.09 -0.91 -2.62
C VAL A 55 0.06 0.03 -1.99
N ILE A 56 0.42 0.70 -0.90
CA ILE A 56 -0.45 1.72 -0.31
C ILE A 56 -0.45 2.96 -1.20
N SER A 57 -1.62 3.53 -1.50
CA SER A 57 -1.73 4.60 -2.49
C SER A 57 -2.55 5.79 -2.00
N HIS A 58 -2.11 6.97 -2.43
CA HIS A 58 -2.87 8.20 -2.36
C HIS A 58 -4.10 8.20 -3.31
N ARG A 59 -4.84 9.32 -3.30
CA ARG A 59 -5.84 9.67 -4.30
C ARG A 59 -5.44 10.91 -5.10
N SER A 60 -6.07 11.11 -6.26
CA SER A 60 -5.81 12.26 -7.14
C SER A 60 -6.16 13.60 -6.49
N GLY A 61 -7.29 13.68 -5.77
CA GLY A 61 -7.54 14.74 -4.78
C GLY A 61 -7.01 14.29 -3.41
N GLU A 62 -6.23 15.13 -2.75
CA GLU A 62 -5.66 14.81 -1.44
C GLU A 62 -5.62 16.01 -0.49
N THR A 63 -5.48 15.71 0.80
CA THR A 63 -5.24 16.66 1.91
C THR A 63 -3.82 16.50 2.43
N GLU A 64 -3.42 17.26 3.44
CA GLU A 64 -2.10 17.09 4.10
C GLU A 64 -2.04 15.87 5.04
N ASP A 65 -3.15 15.15 5.25
CA ASP A 65 -3.21 13.97 6.09
C ASP A 65 -2.19 12.91 5.63
N SER A 66 -1.30 12.48 6.52
CA SER A 66 -0.22 11.56 6.19
C SER A 66 -0.51 10.10 6.56
N PHE A 67 -1.76 9.75 6.92
CA PHE A 67 -2.16 8.46 7.47
C PHE A 67 -1.65 7.26 6.66
N ILE A 68 -1.66 7.37 5.33
CA ILE A 68 -1.21 6.29 4.45
C ILE A 68 0.29 5.95 4.61
N SER A 69 1.09 6.88 5.14
CA SER A 69 2.51 6.69 5.44
C SER A 69 2.66 5.73 6.62
N ASP A 70 2.02 6.04 7.75
CA ASP A 70 1.98 5.18 8.93
C ASP A 70 1.34 3.82 8.60
N LEU A 71 0.25 3.80 7.83
CA LEU A 71 -0.37 2.56 7.37
C LEU A 71 0.62 1.69 6.58
N SER A 72 1.40 2.27 5.68
CA SER A 72 2.36 1.53 4.84
C SER A 72 3.45 0.84 5.66
N VAL A 73 3.91 1.49 6.74
CA VAL A 73 4.90 0.93 7.66
C VAL A 73 4.25 -0.12 8.57
N ALA A 74 3.09 0.19 9.16
CA ALA A 74 2.37 -0.68 10.10
C ALA A 74 2.02 -2.04 9.50
N VAL A 75 1.60 -2.07 8.22
CA VAL A 75 1.23 -3.31 7.53
C VAL A 75 2.41 -3.95 6.78
N ARG A 76 3.62 -3.37 6.90
CA ARG A 76 4.82 -3.79 6.18
C ARG A 76 4.57 -3.92 4.66
N ALA A 77 3.88 -2.94 4.08
CA ALA A 77 3.52 -2.96 2.66
C ALA A 77 4.77 -2.95 1.76
N GLY A 78 5.86 -2.34 2.22
CA GLY A 78 7.14 -2.19 1.50
C GLY A 78 7.09 -1.30 0.26
N GLN A 79 5.90 -0.85 -0.15
CA GLN A 79 5.69 0.04 -1.28
C GLN A 79 4.57 1.04 -0.96
N ILE A 80 4.82 2.30 -1.31
CA ILE A 80 3.86 3.40 -1.22
C ILE A 80 3.89 4.23 -2.49
N LYS A 81 2.72 4.65 -2.98
CA LYS A 81 2.53 5.56 -4.11
C LYS A 81 1.86 6.83 -3.61
N ALA A 82 2.68 7.81 -3.22
CA ALA A 82 2.23 9.06 -2.62
C ALA A 82 2.32 10.30 -3.55
N GLY A 83 2.71 10.13 -4.82
CA GLY A 83 2.74 11.18 -5.84
C GLY A 83 4.14 11.71 -6.13
N ALA A 84 4.26 12.73 -6.98
CA ALA A 84 5.56 13.38 -7.19
C ALA A 84 6.02 14.09 -5.90
N PRO A 85 7.34 14.32 -5.72
CA PRO A 85 7.88 15.13 -4.62
C PRO A 85 7.63 16.63 -4.87
N CYS A 86 6.38 16.97 -5.12
CA CYS A 86 5.90 18.33 -5.34
C CYS A 86 4.46 18.42 -4.83
N ARG A 87 4.05 19.65 -4.48
CA ARG A 87 2.76 19.98 -3.83
C ARG A 87 2.68 19.45 -2.38
N GLY A 88 2.21 20.30 -1.46
CA GLY A 88 2.25 20.04 -0.01
C GLY A 88 1.51 18.77 0.40
N GLU A 89 0.39 18.46 -0.26
CA GLU A 89 -0.41 17.28 0.05
C GLU A 89 0.29 15.96 -0.31
N ARG A 90 1.36 15.99 -1.12
CA ARG A 90 2.19 14.82 -1.45
C ARG A 90 3.42 14.76 -0.56
N VAL A 91 4.08 15.91 -0.44
CA VAL A 91 5.30 16.06 0.37
C VAL A 91 5.06 15.71 1.84
N SER A 92 3.89 16.04 2.40
CA SER A 92 3.48 15.64 3.76
C SER A 92 3.64 14.14 4.05
N LYS A 93 3.36 13.27 3.08
CA LYS A 93 3.50 11.81 3.25
C LYS A 93 4.96 11.38 3.29
N TYR A 94 5.78 11.98 2.41
CA TYR A 94 7.21 11.70 2.39
C TYR A 94 7.91 12.21 3.64
N ASN A 95 7.56 13.41 4.11
CA ASN A 95 8.07 13.94 5.37
C ASN A 95 7.68 13.04 6.54
N ARG A 96 6.44 12.54 6.59
CA ARG A 96 6.03 11.59 7.62
C ARG A 96 6.83 10.29 7.58
N LEU A 97 7.21 9.79 6.40
CA LEU A 97 8.08 8.61 6.32
C LEU A 97 9.49 8.88 6.87
N LEU A 98 10.05 10.07 6.64
CA LEU A 98 11.33 10.47 7.24
C LEU A 98 11.23 10.56 8.76
N GLU A 99 10.14 11.15 9.28
CA GLU A 99 9.88 11.17 10.73
C GLU A 99 9.78 9.77 11.33
N ILE A 100 9.06 8.85 10.67
CA ILE A 100 8.95 7.46 11.12
C ILE A 100 10.31 6.74 11.08
N GLU A 101 11.15 7.03 10.07
CA GLU A 101 12.52 6.49 9.99
C GLU A 101 13.38 6.99 11.16
N ASP A 102 13.32 8.29 11.49
CA ASP A 102 14.01 8.88 12.63
C ASP A 102 13.49 8.33 13.98
N GLU A 103 12.18 8.06 14.10
CA GLU A 103 11.55 7.44 15.28
C GLU A 103 11.95 5.96 15.47
N LEU A 104 12.41 5.28 14.41
CA LEU A 104 12.72 3.86 14.38
C LEU A 104 14.20 3.61 13.99
N PRO A 105 15.14 3.64 14.95
CA PRO A 105 16.58 3.51 14.69
C PRO A 105 17.01 2.22 13.98
N ASP A 106 16.23 1.15 14.13
CA ASP A 106 16.45 -0.16 13.50
C ASP A 106 15.60 -0.38 12.24
N SER A 107 15.00 0.68 11.70
CA SER A 107 14.24 0.62 10.46
C SER A 107 15.11 0.13 9.30
N ARG A 108 14.48 -0.54 8.32
CA ARG A 108 15.18 -1.14 7.17
C ARG A 108 14.47 -0.82 5.88
N TYR A 109 15.21 -0.23 4.95
CA TYR A 109 14.79 -0.11 3.56
C TYR A 109 15.23 -1.35 2.76
N TYR A 110 14.27 -2.13 2.28
CA TYR A 110 14.53 -3.37 1.55
C TYR A 110 14.79 -3.17 0.04
N GLY A 111 14.45 -2.00 -0.50
CA GLY A 111 14.62 -1.66 -1.92
C GLY A 111 14.08 -2.77 -2.84
N GLU A 112 14.88 -3.14 -3.85
CA GLU A 112 14.48 -4.15 -4.83
C GLU A 112 14.17 -5.54 -4.26
N ARG A 113 14.73 -5.86 -3.08
CA ARG A 113 14.52 -7.18 -2.44
C ARG A 113 13.05 -7.39 -2.10
N PHE A 114 12.30 -6.31 -1.89
CA PHE A 114 10.87 -6.39 -1.59
C PHE A 114 10.05 -6.91 -2.79
N PHE A 115 10.48 -6.65 -4.03
CA PHE A 115 9.82 -7.21 -5.22
C PHE A 115 10.04 -8.71 -5.39
N ARG A 116 11.08 -9.27 -4.75
CA ARG A 116 11.45 -10.69 -4.84
C ARG A 116 10.86 -11.53 -3.70
N GLN A 117 10.23 -10.90 -2.71
CA GLN A 117 9.72 -11.54 -1.49
C GLN A 117 8.30 -12.10 -1.58
N ALA A 118 7.70 -12.18 -2.78
CA ALA A 118 6.44 -12.91 -2.99
C ALA A 118 6.57 -14.45 -2.81
N SER A 119 7.51 -14.91 -1.98
CA SER A 119 7.95 -16.31 -1.87
C SER A 119 8.36 -16.75 -0.45
N LEU A 120 7.99 -16.01 0.61
CA LEU A 120 8.18 -16.44 1.99
C LEU A 120 6.82 -16.57 2.70
#